data_AF-A0A916I9A8-F1
#
_entry.id   AF-A0A916I9A8-F1
#
_cell.length_a   1.000
_cell.length_b   1.000
_cell.length_c   1.000
_cell.angle_alpha   90.00
_cell.angle_beta   90.00
_cell.angle_gamma   90.00
#
_symmetry.space_group_name_H-M   'P 1'
#
loop_
_entity.id
_entity.type
_entity.pdbx_description
1 polymer ?
#
loop_
_entity_poly.entity_id
_entity_poly.type
_entity_poly.pdbx_seq_one_letter_code
_entity_poly.pdbx_strand_id
1 'polypeptide(L)'
;MNELWIVSVVFALTTTALLAWVGFNRPSWTRTYTTAVRYRFAVVAHIALYIVFLLVVYALLRRVAVAYEAVDPALRSSLMWLALVITACVRSVVPLSSRWRAWFHRMAGIPHQAGRFAKFLAETELEADEEIRTQAQAMLLSRGVDAEHDWLPLAQPMHRNLLKATQLFIQLRTWTDDSRYSGFAHEVKNELDHLRQRFDRLSFQVSRTLASIERLGELKRLFSERSAERPGTVGEDGDAASDRLDREFDDHLRRLAGDMIADACEDVSLFYREACMLAARGVMATEATRKGRDRAIARLGFKPRQREARSPFGVLLNAAVLLYVGLWIFFLILPAEAPTVGGAGAGEPQDPVSLGQRIAIITVNVLGALAIAIVPKRRWGFANAGLHQKTPVAFVVAAGTCAVLFAMLVNLAAGALLHGGWDGALRRLFEGAPYLHSAFLTAAAVAWLVQDHRWLGAKSARERHLRDAATFGSVWFVSSLMAQLILSGASMDAFMQWQTLAFATGGFVFGAVMGYAIPESVRDERLRRPGPAFALPLSDFDAGSLPPRASLPAARTPARIEPAGHHRAAA
;
A
#
# COMPACT_ATOMS: atom_id res chain seq x y z
N MET A 1 -41.14 -6.08 -29.91
CA MET A 1 -41.12 -4.86 -29.05
C MET A 1 -39.97 -4.80 -28.01
N ASN A 2 -39.05 -5.79 -27.92
CA ASN A 2 -37.95 -5.74 -26.94
C ASN A 2 -36.62 -5.18 -27.48
N GLU A 3 -36.41 -5.12 -28.80
CA GLU A 3 -35.11 -4.78 -29.39
C GLU A 3 -34.69 -3.32 -29.16
N LEU A 4 -35.59 -2.36 -29.40
CA LEU A 4 -35.29 -0.93 -29.24
C LEU A 4 -34.94 -0.58 -27.79
N TRP A 5 -35.57 -1.23 -26.81
CA TRP A 5 -35.23 -1.08 -25.39
C TRP A 5 -33.82 -1.59 -25.08
N ILE A 6 -33.48 -2.79 -25.55
CA ILE A 6 -32.15 -3.38 -25.33
C ILE A 6 -31.07 -2.48 -25.93
N VAL A 7 -31.27 -1.98 -27.15
CA VAL A 7 -30.34 -1.05 -27.81
C VAL A 7 -30.15 0.23 -26.99
N SER A 8 -31.23 0.86 -26.51
CA SER A 8 -31.15 2.05 -25.65
C SER A 8 -30.39 1.81 -24.36
N VAL A 9 -30.61 0.67 -23.69
CA VAL A 9 -29.89 0.30 -22.45
C VAL A 9 -28.40 0.12 -22.72
N VAL A 10 -28.04 -0.67 -23.74
CA VAL A 10 -26.64 -0.92 -24.09
C VAL A 10 -25.93 0.39 -24.47
N PHE A 11 -26.58 1.24 -25.25
CA PHE A 11 -26.02 2.54 -25.64
C PHE A 11 -25.84 3.48 -24.44
N ALA A 12 -26.83 3.57 -23.55
CA ALA A 12 -26.73 4.41 -22.36
C ALA A 12 -25.63 3.92 -21.40
N LEU A 13 -25.50 2.61 -21.19
CA LEU A 13 -24.45 2.01 -20.36
C LEU A 13 -23.06 2.25 -20.94
N THR A 14 -22.87 2.00 -22.24
CA THR A 14 -21.58 2.19 -22.92
C THR A 14 -21.17 3.66 -22.95
N THR A 15 -22.10 4.57 -23.25
CA THR A 15 -21.84 6.02 -23.23
C THR A 15 -21.48 6.50 -21.82
N THR A 16 -22.21 6.05 -20.80
CA THR A 16 -21.91 6.37 -19.39
C THR A 16 -20.53 5.86 -18.97
N ALA A 17 -20.18 4.63 -19.36
CA ALA A 17 -18.88 4.05 -19.08
C ALA A 17 -17.75 4.82 -19.77
N LEU A 18 -17.93 5.22 -21.04
CA LEU A 18 -16.96 6.02 -21.78
C LEU A 18 -16.76 7.40 -21.16
N LEU A 19 -17.86 8.08 -20.79
CA LEU A 19 -17.80 9.37 -20.09
C LEU A 19 -17.04 9.22 -18.77
N ALA A 20 -17.39 8.24 -17.94
CA ALA A 20 -16.71 7.97 -16.68
C ALA A 20 -15.20 7.70 -16.89
N TRP A 21 -14.84 6.86 -17.87
CA TRP A 21 -13.45 6.56 -18.25
C TRP A 21 -12.67 7.83 -18.62
N VAL A 22 -13.20 8.66 -19.52
CA VAL A 22 -12.56 9.91 -19.95
C VAL A 22 -12.40 10.89 -18.77
N GLY A 23 -13.35 10.92 -17.84
CA GLY A 23 -13.28 11.82 -16.67
C GLY A 23 -12.24 11.41 -15.65
N PHE A 24 -12.11 10.10 -15.44
CA PHE A 24 -11.12 9.55 -14.53
C PHE A 24 -9.69 9.80 -15.01
N ASN A 25 -9.49 9.70 -16.33
CA ASN A 25 -8.19 9.81 -17.00
C ASN A 25 -7.77 11.25 -17.33
N ARG A 26 -8.47 12.25 -16.79
CA ARG A 26 -8.05 13.65 -16.83
C ARG A 26 -7.50 14.03 -15.46
N PRO A 27 -6.19 14.36 -15.33
CA PRO A 27 -5.15 14.38 -16.36
C PRO A 27 -4.59 12.99 -16.73
N SER A 28 -3.99 12.86 -17.93
CA SER A 28 -3.51 11.59 -18.50
C SER A 28 -2.44 10.90 -17.63
N TRP A 29 -1.60 11.70 -16.98
CA TRP A 29 -0.49 11.23 -16.16
C TRP A 29 -0.90 10.44 -14.91
N THR A 30 -2.18 10.44 -14.53
CA THR A 30 -2.71 9.77 -13.32
C THR A 30 -2.34 8.29 -13.24
N ARG A 31 -2.23 7.61 -14.38
CA ARG A 31 -1.80 6.20 -14.45
C ARG A 31 -0.40 6.00 -13.86
N THR A 32 0.53 6.89 -14.14
CA THR A 32 1.96 6.71 -13.80
C THR A 32 2.23 6.82 -12.29
N TYR A 33 1.27 7.34 -11.52
CA TYR A 33 1.42 7.56 -10.08
C TYR A 33 1.01 6.38 -9.19
N THR A 34 0.48 5.30 -9.78
CA THR A 34 0.05 4.13 -9.01
C THR A 34 0.27 2.83 -9.78
N THR A 35 0.08 1.71 -9.11
CA THR A 35 0.17 0.39 -9.73
C THR A 35 -1.01 0.13 -10.66
N ALA A 36 -0.76 -0.57 -11.79
CA ALA A 36 -1.78 -0.92 -12.78
C ALA A 36 -3.05 -1.56 -12.18
N VAL A 37 -2.91 -2.45 -11.19
CA VAL A 37 -4.04 -3.14 -10.54
C VAL A 37 -4.93 -2.14 -9.79
N ARG A 38 -4.33 -1.28 -8.94
CA ARG A 38 -5.08 -0.28 -8.17
C ARG A 38 -5.75 0.75 -9.08
N TYR A 39 -5.05 1.18 -10.11
CA TYR A 39 -5.59 2.08 -11.12
C TYR A 39 -6.82 1.45 -11.80
N ARG A 40 -6.70 0.23 -12.36
CA ARG A 40 -7.82 -0.45 -13.01
C ARG A 40 -8.99 -0.66 -12.06
N PHE A 41 -8.74 -1.08 -10.83
CA PHE A 41 -9.80 -1.24 -9.83
C PHE A 41 -10.52 0.09 -9.54
N ALA A 42 -9.79 1.18 -9.36
CA ALA A 42 -10.37 2.49 -9.13
C ALA A 42 -11.16 3.01 -10.34
N VAL A 43 -10.66 2.77 -11.56
CA VAL A 43 -11.38 3.10 -12.80
C VAL A 43 -12.68 2.31 -12.92
N VAL A 44 -12.63 0.99 -12.71
CA VAL A 44 -13.82 0.12 -12.75
C VAL A 44 -14.82 0.54 -11.69
N ALA A 45 -14.38 0.79 -10.46
CA ALA A 45 -15.24 1.26 -9.38
C ALA A 45 -15.86 2.63 -9.69
N HIS A 46 -15.11 3.53 -10.34
CA HIS A 46 -15.62 4.80 -10.81
C HIS A 46 -16.69 4.65 -11.91
N ILE A 47 -16.44 3.79 -12.90
CA ILE A 47 -17.42 3.46 -13.95
C ILE A 47 -18.68 2.85 -13.34
N ALA A 48 -18.51 1.89 -12.42
CA ALA A 48 -19.61 1.24 -11.72
C ALA A 48 -20.45 2.26 -10.94
N LEU A 49 -19.83 3.23 -10.27
CA LEU A 49 -20.56 4.31 -9.58
C LEU A 49 -21.46 5.09 -10.54
N TYR A 50 -20.96 5.48 -11.72
CA TYR A 50 -21.77 6.20 -12.71
C TYR A 50 -22.87 5.34 -13.33
N ILE A 51 -22.62 4.04 -13.54
CA ILE A 51 -23.65 3.10 -13.98
C ILE A 51 -24.75 2.96 -12.91
N VAL A 52 -24.37 2.79 -11.64
CA VAL A 52 -25.33 2.74 -10.52
C VAL A 52 -26.12 4.05 -10.45
N PHE A 53 -25.46 5.19 -10.61
CA PHE A 53 -26.12 6.49 -10.65
C PHE A 53 -27.15 6.58 -11.79
N LEU A 54 -26.77 6.18 -13.01
CA LEU A 54 -27.70 6.10 -14.16
C LEU A 54 -28.91 5.23 -13.83
N LEU A 55 -28.69 4.03 -13.28
CA LEU A 55 -29.77 3.10 -12.94
C LEU A 55 -30.67 3.64 -11.83
N VAL A 56 -30.12 4.34 -10.84
CA VAL A 56 -30.89 5.00 -9.78
C VAL A 56 -31.74 6.14 -10.36
N VAL A 57 -31.17 6.99 -11.21
CA VAL A 57 -31.93 8.06 -11.89
C VAL A 57 -33.05 7.46 -12.74
N TYR A 58 -32.75 6.41 -13.52
CA TYR A 58 -33.76 5.71 -14.31
C TYR A 58 -34.87 5.10 -13.42
N ALA A 59 -34.52 4.45 -12.30
CA ALA A 59 -35.49 3.88 -11.37
C ALA A 59 -36.37 4.94 -10.72
N LEU A 60 -35.82 6.11 -10.37
CA LEU A 60 -36.57 7.25 -9.84
C LEU A 60 -37.52 7.84 -10.89
N LEU A 61 -37.03 8.08 -12.11
CA LEU A 61 -37.84 8.54 -13.23
C LEU A 61 -38.99 7.56 -13.52
N ARG A 62 -38.70 6.26 -13.51
CA ARG A 62 -39.71 5.22 -13.67
C ARG A 62 -40.72 5.23 -12.53
N ARG A 63 -40.29 5.39 -11.27
CA ARG A 63 -41.20 5.46 -10.12
C ARG A 63 -42.16 6.64 -10.22
N VAL A 64 -41.68 7.79 -10.69
CA VAL A 64 -42.51 8.98 -10.93
C VAL A 64 -43.45 8.74 -12.12
N ALA A 65 -42.98 8.08 -13.18
CA ALA A 65 -43.78 7.80 -14.38
C ALA A 65 -44.84 6.71 -14.16
N VAL A 66 -44.59 5.69 -13.33
CA VAL A 66 -45.53 4.58 -13.02
C VAL A 66 -46.74 5.03 -12.21
N ALA A 67 -46.72 6.25 -11.64
CA ALA A 67 -47.95 6.89 -11.15
C ALA A 67 -48.97 7.12 -12.29
N TYR A 68 -48.55 7.01 -13.54
CA TYR A 68 -49.37 6.98 -14.74
C TYR A 68 -49.31 5.56 -15.34
N GLU A 69 -50.46 4.96 -15.65
CA GLU A 69 -50.64 3.53 -15.99
C GLU A 69 -49.71 2.95 -17.09
N ALA A 70 -49.62 1.61 -17.11
CA ALA A 70 -49.03 0.72 -18.13
C ALA A 70 -48.00 1.36 -19.07
N VAL A 71 -46.75 1.46 -18.59
CA VAL A 71 -45.63 2.12 -19.31
C VAL A 71 -45.33 1.44 -20.67
N ASP A 72 -45.78 2.10 -21.74
CA ASP A 72 -45.42 1.89 -23.14
C ASP A 72 -43.89 1.72 -23.31
N PRO A 73 -43.39 0.72 -24.07
CA PRO A 73 -41.96 0.58 -24.36
C PRO A 73 -41.29 1.82 -24.93
N ALA A 74 -42.01 2.66 -25.69
CA ALA A 74 -41.47 3.93 -26.17
C ALA A 74 -41.11 4.87 -25.00
N LEU A 75 -41.98 4.95 -23.99
CA LEU A 75 -41.75 5.71 -22.77
C LEU A 75 -40.58 5.15 -21.96
N ARG A 76 -40.38 3.83 -21.89
CA ARG A 76 -39.21 3.25 -21.21
C ARG A 76 -37.90 3.71 -21.86
N SER A 77 -37.86 3.71 -23.19
CA SER A 77 -36.70 4.16 -23.96
C SER A 77 -36.42 5.64 -23.70
N SER A 78 -37.43 6.52 -23.78
CA SER A 78 -37.25 7.95 -23.54
C SER A 78 -36.80 8.27 -22.11
N LEU A 79 -37.32 7.55 -21.10
CA LEU A 79 -36.87 7.68 -19.71
C LEU A 79 -35.40 7.28 -19.53
N MET A 80 -34.91 6.28 -20.26
CA MET A 80 -33.49 5.89 -20.24
C MET A 80 -32.59 6.98 -20.86
N TRP A 81 -33.00 7.55 -21.99
CA TRP A 81 -32.29 8.68 -22.59
C TRP A 81 -32.28 9.91 -21.69
N LEU A 82 -33.40 10.21 -21.04
CA LEU A 82 -33.47 11.28 -20.04
C LEU A 82 -32.55 11.02 -18.85
N ALA A 83 -32.50 9.78 -18.35
CA ALA A 83 -31.57 9.38 -17.28
C ALA A 83 -30.10 9.56 -17.70
N LEU A 84 -29.76 9.24 -18.95
CA LEU A 84 -28.42 9.47 -19.51
C LEU A 84 -28.08 10.97 -19.57
N VAL A 85 -29.00 11.80 -20.04
CA VAL A 85 -28.82 13.27 -20.08
C VAL A 85 -28.61 13.83 -18.67
N ILE A 86 -29.45 13.44 -17.71
CA ILE A 86 -29.29 13.86 -16.31
C ILE A 86 -27.93 13.41 -15.76
N THR A 87 -27.51 12.17 -16.04
CA THR A 87 -26.20 11.64 -15.63
C THR A 87 -25.05 12.45 -16.23
N ALA A 88 -25.15 12.84 -17.52
CA ALA A 88 -24.18 13.70 -18.18
C ALA A 88 -24.15 15.12 -17.60
N CYS A 89 -25.30 15.70 -17.26
CA CYS A 89 -25.41 17.01 -16.61
C CYS A 89 -24.82 16.99 -15.19
N VAL A 90 -25.11 15.97 -14.39
CA VAL A 90 -24.54 15.84 -13.03
C VAL A 90 -23.02 15.72 -13.09
N ARG A 91 -22.50 15.04 -14.12
CA ARG A 91 -21.07 14.93 -14.36
C ARG A 91 -20.41 16.27 -14.75
N SER A 92 -21.10 17.12 -15.54
CA SER A 92 -20.57 18.43 -15.93
C SER A 92 -20.44 19.40 -14.75
N VAL A 93 -21.12 19.13 -13.64
CA VAL A 93 -20.93 19.84 -12.37
C VAL A 93 -19.55 19.50 -11.79
N VAL A 94 -18.54 20.30 -12.17
CA VAL A 94 -17.12 20.18 -11.78
C VAL A 94 -16.91 19.90 -10.29
N PRO A 95 -17.53 20.60 -9.32
CA PRO A 95 -17.26 20.34 -7.91
C PRO A 95 -17.70 18.94 -7.46
N LEU A 96 -18.77 18.40 -8.02
CA LEU A 96 -19.26 17.07 -7.66
C LEU A 96 -18.41 15.97 -8.30
N SER A 97 -18.17 16.07 -9.61
CA SER A 97 -17.38 15.08 -10.35
C SER A 97 -15.92 15.05 -9.89
N SER A 98 -15.33 16.20 -9.56
CA SER A 98 -13.97 16.29 -9.01
C SER A 98 -13.85 15.68 -7.62
N ARG A 99 -14.87 15.80 -6.73
CA ARG A 99 -14.87 15.17 -5.40
C ARG A 99 -14.86 13.65 -5.49
N TRP A 100 -15.75 13.07 -6.30
CA TRP A 100 -15.80 11.62 -6.51
C TRP A 100 -14.51 11.11 -7.15
N ARG A 101 -14.02 11.79 -8.20
CA ARG A 101 -12.75 11.45 -8.83
C ARG A 101 -11.59 11.50 -7.83
N ALA A 102 -11.47 12.58 -7.05
CA ALA A 102 -10.43 12.72 -6.03
C ALA A 102 -10.53 11.63 -4.95
N TRP A 103 -11.74 11.20 -4.59
CA TRP A 103 -11.94 10.08 -3.68
C TRP A 103 -11.39 8.77 -4.26
N PHE A 104 -11.74 8.41 -5.49
CA PHE A 104 -11.20 7.21 -6.14
C PHE A 104 -9.69 7.31 -6.42
N HIS A 105 -9.18 8.49 -6.79
CA HIS A 105 -7.74 8.73 -6.92
C HIS A 105 -7.02 8.50 -5.60
N ARG A 106 -7.56 9.01 -4.47
CA ARG A 106 -7.02 8.74 -3.13
C ARG A 106 -7.06 7.25 -2.78
N MET A 107 -8.15 6.54 -3.08
CA MET A 107 -8.22 5.08 -2.90
C MET A 107 -7.19 4.33 -3.75
N ALA A 108 -6.96 4.80 -4.98
CA ALA A 108 -5.91 4.26 -5.85
C ALA A 108 -4.49 4.62 -5.36
N GLY A 109 -4.36 5.56 -4.43
CA GLY A 109 -3.08 6.08 -3.94
C GLY A 109 -2.44 7.12 -4.87
N ILE A 110 -3.19 7.76 -5.76
CA ILE A 110 -2.70 8.84 -6.63
C ILE A 110 -2.73 10.16 -5.85
N PRO A 111 -1.67 11.00 -5.85
CA PRO A 111 -0.33 10.76 -6.41
C PRO A 111 0.66 10.08 -5.43
N HIS A 112 0.25 9.84 -4.18
CA HIS A 112 1.11 9.45 -3.06
C HIS A 112 1.91 8.15 -3.26
N GLN A 113 1.42 7.20 -4.05
CA GLN A 113 2.01 5.88 -4.20
C GLN A 113 3.35 5.94 -4.95
N ALA A 114 3.43 6.67 -6.06
CA ALA A 114 4.71 6.95 -6.72
C ALA A 114 5.66 7.76 -5.85
N GLY A 115 5.19 8.78 -5.13
CA GLY A 115 6.02 9.55 -4.21
C GLY A 115 6.62 8.70 -3.08
N ARG A 116 5.81 7.81 -2.47
CA ARG A 116 6.31 6.83 -1.49
C ARG A 116 7.34 5.88 -2.06
N PHE A 117 7.16 5.47 -3.31
CA PHE A 117 8.07 4.55 -3.98
C PHE A 117 9.36 5.25 -4.40
N ALA A 118 9.29 6.50 -4.85
CA ALA A 118 10.43 7.37 -5.10
C ALA A 118 11.26 7.58 -3.84
N LYS A 119 10.60 7.87 -2.70
CA LYS A 119 11.26 7.95 -1.40
C LYS A 119 11.94 6.62 -1.03
N PHE A 120 11.26 5.49 -1.25
CA PHE A 120 11.85 4.17 -1.06
C PHE A 120 13.09 3.96 -1.95
N LEU A 121 13.06 4.36 -3.22
CA LEU A 121 14.24 4.29 -4.11
C LEU A 121 15.37 5.18 -3.61
N ALA A 122 15.08 6.42 -3.21
CA ALA A 122 16.08 7.35 -2.69
C ALA A 122 16.77 6.85 -1.40
N GLU A 123 16.06 6.06 -0.58
CA GLU A 123 16.59 5.41 0.64
C GLU A 123 17.26 4.05 0.36
N THR A 124 17.06 3.49 -0.84
CA THR A 124 17.63 2.20 -1.24
C THR A 124 19.03 2.40 -1.80
N GLU A 125 19.93 1.47 -1.48
CA GLU A 125 21.28 1.50 -2.02
C GLU A 125 21.28 1.22 -3.52
N LEU A 126 21.94 2.11 -4.26
CA LEU A 126 22.14 2.04 -5.70
C LEU A 126 23.55 1.49 -5.94
N GLU A 127 23.61 0.29 -6.50
CA GLU A 127 24.81 -0.38 -7.00
C GLU A 127 24.59 -0.67 -8.49
N ALA A 128 24.92 0.33 -9.31
CA ALA A 128 24.84 0.20 -10.77
C ALA A 128 25.88 -0.79 -11.30
N ASP A 129 25.59 -1.38 -12.46
CA ASP A 129 26.55 -2.20 -13.19
C ASP A 129 27.85 -1.42 -13.47
N GLU A 130 28.97 -2.13 -13.52
CA GLU A 130 30.30 -1.53 -13.66
C GLU A 130 30.38 -0.62 -14.90
N GLU A 131 29.78 -1.01 -16.01
CA GLU A 131 29.73 -0.22 -17.24
C GLU A 131 29.06 1.15 -17.04
N ILE A 132 27.91 1.17 -16.33
CA ILE A 132 27.20 2.41 -16.02
C ILE A 132 28.00 3.26 -15.04
N ARG A 133 28.70 2.64 -14.10
CA ARG A 133 29.59 3.35 -13.17
C ARG A 133 30.74 4.03 -13.91
N THR A 134 31.45 3.30 -14.78
CA THR A 134 32.53 3.86 -15.60
C THR A 134 32.03 4.96 -16.52
N GLN A 135 30.86 4.79 -17.13
CA GLN A 135 30.25 5.82 -17.98
C GLN A 135 29.90 7.08 -17.18
N ALA A 136 29.36 6.92 -15.97
CA ALA A 136 29.06 8.04 -15.07
C ALA A 136 30.32 8.80 -14.66
N GLN A 137 31.40 8.09 -14.33
CA GLN A 137 32.69 8.68 -14.00
C GLN A 137 33.27 9.45 -15.19
N ALA A 138 33.31 8.85 -16.38
CA ALA A 138 33.79 9.51 -17.58
C ALA A 138 32.96 10.77 -17.90
N MET A 139 31.64 10.72 -17.70
CA MET A 139 30.77 11.87 -17.91
C MET A 139 31.07 13.00 -16.91
N LEU A 140 31.25 12.69 -15.63
CA LEU A 140 31.62 13.67 -14.61
C LEU A 140 33.02 14.25 -14.85
N LEU A 141 33.99 13.42 -15.21
CA LEU A 141 35.35 13.84 -15.53
C LEU A 141 35.37 14.80 -16.72
N SER A 142 34.57 14.53 -17.77
CA SER A 142 34.41 15.44 -18.91
C SER A 142 33.81 16.81 -18.55
N ARG A 143 33.17 16.91 -17.38
CA ARG A 143 32.63 18.15 -16.80
C ARG A 143 33.57 18.76 -15.75
N GLY A 144 34.80 18.24 -15.61
CA GLY A 144 35.78 18.71 -14.64
C GLY A 144 35.50 18.26 -13.21
N VAL A 145 34.77 17.16 -13.02
CA VAL A 145 34.49 16.58 -11.69
C VAL A 145 35.12 15.19 -11.62
N ASP A 146 36.25 15.07 -10.93
CA ASP A 146 36.86 13.77 -10.62
C ASP A 146 36.25 13.22 -9.32
N ALA A 147 35.39 12.21 -9.45
CA ALA A 147 34.71 11.59 -8.32
C ALA A 147 35.52 10.49 -7.63
N GLU A 148 36.67 10.07 -8.19
CA GLU A 148 37.56 9.07 -7.59
C GLU A 148 38.73 9.69 -6.85
N HIS A 149 39.32 10.76 -7.39
CA HIS A 149 40.33 11.55 -6.68
C HIS A 149 39.67 12.51 -5.68
N ASP A 150 39.38 11.97 -4.49
CA ASP A 150 38.94 12.77 -3.34
C ASP A 150 40.11 13.59 -2.77
N TRP A 151 40.36 14.78 -3.33
CA TRP A 151 41.33 15.72 -2.76
C TRP A 151 40.81 16.41 -1.49
N LEU A 152 39.48 16.40 -1.26
CA LEU A 152 38.84 17.01 -0.08
C LEU A 152 37.87 16.03 0.61
N PRO A 153 38.22 15.43 1.76
CA PRO A 153 37.35 14.49 2.48
C PRO A 153 35.96 15.04 2.82
N LEU A 154 35.85 16.35 3.07
CA LEU A 154 34.57 17.02 3.36
C LEU A 154 33.60 17.00 2.17
N ALA A 155 34.10 16.95 0.93
CA ALA A 155 33.29 16.91 -0.29
C ALA A 155 32.88 15.49 -0.70
N GLN A 156 33.41 14.46 -0.04
CA GLN A 156 33.15 13.06 -0.39
C GLN A 156 31.65 12.68 -0.43
N PRO A 157 30.78 13.15 0.50
CA PRO A 157 29.34 12.90 0.41
C PRO A 157 28.71 13.49 -0.86
N MET A 158 29.17 14.67 -1.28
CA MET A 158 28.74 15.32 -2.52
C MET A 158 29.10 14.48 -3.73
N HIS A 159 30.37 14.06 -3.85
CA HIS A 159 30.85 13.23 -4.96
C HIS A 159 30.11 11.90 -5.06
N ARG A 160 29.93 11.21 -3.92
CA ARG A 160 29.18 9.94 -3.88
C ARG A 160 27.72 10.12 -4.32
N ASN A 161 27.05 11.18 -3.88
CA ASN A 161 25.67 11.45 -4.27
C ASN A 161 25.55 11.87 -5.74
N LEU A 162 26.50 12.68 -6.24
CA LEU A 162 26.54 13.10 -7.64
C LEU A 162 26.80 11.92 -8.56
N LEU A 163 27.71 11.02 -8.18
CA LEU A 163 27.96 9.79 -8.92
C LEU A 163 26.71 8.90 -8.98
N LYS A 164 26.03 8.66 -7.85
CA LYS A 164 24.76 7.92 -7.80
C LYS A 164 23.68 8.56 -8.67
N ALA A 165 23.55 9.88 -8.60
CA ALA A 165 22.59 10.61 -9.41
C ALA A 165 22.89 10.54 -10.91
N THR A 166 24.17 10.59 -11.28
CA THR A 166 24.63 10.45 -12.67
C THR A 166 24.38 9.04 -13.20
N GLN A 167 24.66 8.00 -12.40
CA GLN A 167 24.37 6.61 -12.75
C GLN A 167 22.87 6.42 -13.06
N LEU A 168 21.99 6.90 -12.16
CA LEU A 168 20.55 6.81 -12.38
C LEU A 168 20.11 7.63 -13.61
N PHE A 169 20.66 8.82 -13.81
CA PHE A 169 20.34 9.67 -14.96
C PHE A 169 20.71 9.01 -16.30
N ILE A 170 21.89 8.40 -16.40
CA ILE A 170 22.32 7.66 -17.59
C ILE A 170 21.33 6.56 -17.92
N GLN A 171 20.93 5.76 -16.92
CA GLN A 171 19.96 4.69 -17.12
C GLN A 171 18.59 5.22 -17.55
N LEU A 172 18.10 6.30 -16.93
CA LEU A 172 16.84 6.94 -17.33
C LEU A 172 16.90 7.48 -18.77
N ARG A 173 18.08 7.93 -19.24
CA ARG A 173 18.25 8.38 -20.62
C ARG A 173 18.06 7.24 -21.62
N THR A 174 18.47 6.02 -21.29
CA THR A 174 18.30 4.85 -22.18
C THR A 174 16.85 4.42 -22.35
N TRP A 175 15.93 4.91 -21.52
CA TRP A 175 14.51 4.57 -21.61
C TRP A 175 13.80 5.11 -22.86
N THR A 176 14.38 6.11 -23.53
CA THR A 176 13.87 6.56 -24.83
C THR A 176 14.05 5.49 -25.90
N ASP A 177 15.10 4.68 -25.77
CA ASP A 177 15.51 3.68 -26.76
C ASP A 177 15.02 2.27 -26.36
N ASP A 178 14.78 2.03 -25.06
CA ASP A 178 14.20 0.76 -24.58
C ASP A 178 12.71 0.65 -24.96
N SER A 179 12.39 -0.31 -25.82
CA SER A 179 11.03 -0.70 -26.22
C SER A 179 10.04 -0.87 -25.05
N ARG A 180 10.51 -1.26 -23.85
CA ARG A 180 9.66 -1.45 -22.67
C ARG A 180 9.19 -0.14 -22.07
N TYR A 181 10.02 0.90 -22.15
CA TYR A 181 9.78 2.22 -21.55
C TYR A 181 9.39 3.29 -22.57
N SER A 182 9.54 3.03 -23.87
CA SER A 182 9.26 3.99 -24.96
C SER A 182 7.89 4.68 -24.84
N GLY A 183 6.82 3.93 -24.53
CA GLY A 183 5.48 4.50 -24.34
C GLY A 183 5.38 5.45 -23.15
N PHE A 184 6.07 5.14 -22.05
CA PHE A 184 6.17 6.04 -20.90
C PHE A 184 7.07 7.24 -21.22
N ALA A 185 8.25 7.01 -21.79
CA ALA A 185 9.21 8.05 -22.15
C ALA A 185 8.61 9.08 -23.12
N HIS A 186 7.74 8.65 -24.04
CA HIS A 186 6.99 9.54 -24.91
C HIS A 186 5.99 10.42 -24.13
N GLU A 187 5.26 9.84 -23.17
CA GLU A 187 4.31 10.57 -22.31
C GLU A 187 5.02 11.60 -21.42
N VAL A 188 6.20 11.28 -20.90
CA VAL A 188 6.98 12.15 -19.99
C VAL A 188 8.14 12.87 -20.68
N LYS A 189 8.12 13.00 -22.02
CA LYS A 189 9.23 13.60 -22.79
C LYS A 189 9.68 14.96 -22.22
N ASN A 190 8.71 15.84 -21.95
CA ASN A 190 8.99 17.18 -21.39
C ASN A 190 9.66 17.11 -20.01
N GLU A 191 9.30 16.12 -19.18
CA GLU A 191 9.90 15.94 -17.86
C GLU A 191 11.32 15.35 -17.96
N LEU A 192 11.56 14.44 -18.90
CA LEU A 192 12.90 13.92 -19.21
C LEU A 192 13.83 15.02 -19.73
N ASP A 193 13.34 15.86 -20.63
CA ASP A 193 14.09 17.02 -21.15
C ASP A 193 14.39 18.02 -20.04
N HIS A 194 13.43 18.26 -19.14
CA HIS A 194 13.66 19.10 -17.96
C HIS A 194 14.69 18.50 -17.01
N LEU A 195 14.65 17.19 -16.75
CA LEU A 195 15.63 16.49 -15.93
C LEU A 195 17.04 16.59 -16.54
N ARG A 196 17.16 16.46 -17.87
CA ARG A 196 18.43 16.65 -18.60
C ARG A 196 18.98 18.06 -18.44
N GLN A 197 18.16 19.09 -18.66
CA GLN A 197 18.58 20.49 -18.49
C GLN A 197 19.05 20.77 -17.05
N ARG A 198 18.36 20.20 -16.05
CA ARG A 198 18.76 20.33 -14.64
C ARG A 198 20.06 19.61 -14.33
N PHE A 199 20.26 18.42 -14.88
CA PHE A 199 21.53 17.69 -14.75
C PHE A 199 22.69 18.51 -15.33
N ASP A 200 22.52 19.07 -16.53
CA ASP A 200 23.55 19.89 -17.16
C ASP A 200 23.90 21.09 -16.28
N ARG A 201 22.91 21.85 -15.81
CA ARG A 201 23.11 22.98 -14.90
C ARG A 201 23.79 22.57 -13.60
N LEU A 202 23.34 21.48 -12.98
CA LEU A 202 23.90 20.95 -11.73
C LEU A 202 25.37 20.57 -11.89
N SER A 203 25.72 19.86 -12.97
CA SER A 203 27.11 19.45 -13.23
C SER A 203 28.06 20.65 -13.36
N PHE A 204 27.63 21.71 -14.06
CA PHE A 204 28.40 22.95 -14.18
C PHE A 204 28.50 23.70 -12.84
N GLN A 205 27.42 23.73 -12.06
CA GLN A 205 27.41 24.37 -10.75
C GLN A 205 28.35 23.67 -9.78
N VAL A 206 28.32 22.33 -9.70
CA VAL A 206 29.22 21.56 -8.83
C VAL A 206 30.68 21.74 -9.26
N SER A 207 30.98 21.68 -10.56
CA SER A 207 32.33 21.95 -11.08
C SER A 207 32.82 23.35 -10.68
N ARG A 208 31.98 24.38 -10.83
CA ARG A 208 32.31 25.75 -10.42
C ARG A 208 32.51 25.88 -8.91
N THR A 209 31.69 25.19 -8.10
CA THR A 209 31.82 25.17 -6.65
C THR A 209 33.16 24.56 -6.24
N LEU A 210 33.54 23.42 -6.83
CA LEU A 210 34.82 22.78 -6.57
C LEU A 210 36.00 23.68 -6.96
N ALA A 211 35.98 24.28 -8.15
CA ALA A 211 37.00 25.24 -8.58
C ALA A 211 37.08 26.48 -7.66
N SER A 212 35.96 26.90 -7.06
CA SER A 212 35.94 28.01 -6.12
C SER A 212 36.56 27.61 -4.78
N ILE A 213 36.28 26.39 -4.29
CA ILE A 213 36.89 25.85 -3.06
C ILE A 213 38.40 25.69 -3.24
N GLU A 214 38.85 25.22 -4.40
CA GLU A 214 40.28 25.11 -4.72
C GLU A 214 40.97 26.47 -4.65
N ARG A 215 40.38 27.52 -5.28
CA ARG A 215 40.87 28.90 -5.18
C ARG A 215 40.90 29.43 -3.74
N LEU A 216 39.93 29.07 -2.89
CA LEU A 216 39.97 29.42 -1.47
C LEU A 216 41.15 28.74 -0.76
N GLY A 217 41.48 27.49 -1.14
CA GLY A 217 42.67 26.78 -0.67
C GLY A 217 43.97 27.44 -1.12
N GLU A 218 44.05 27.88 -2.37
CA GLU A 218 45.20 28.65 -2.90
C GLU A 218 45.36 29.99 -2.17
N LEU A 219 44.26 30.72 -1.96
CA LEU A 219 44.26 31.97 -1.20
C LEU A 219 44.77 31.74 0.23
N LYS A 220 44.30 30.68 0.90
CA LYS A 220 44.80 30.31 2.22
C LYS A 220 46.32 30.11 2.21
N ARG A 221 46.82 29.37 1.22
CA ARG A 221 48.25 29.10 1.08
C ARG A 221 49.05 30.39 0.88
N LEU A 222 48.60 31.30 0.02
CA LEU A 222 49.26 32.60 -0.20
C LEU A 222 49.27 33.46 1.06
N PHE A 223 48.19 33.46 1.85
CA PHE A 223 48.15 34.16 3.13
C PHE A 223 49.11 33.54 4.15
N SER A 224 49.15 32.21 4.26
CA SER A 224 50.08 31.51 5.16
C SER A 224 51.56 31.70 4.78
N GLU A 225 51.90 31.67 3.47
CA GLU A 225 53.25 31.94 2.98
C GLU A 225 53.67 33.39 3.31
N ARG A 226 52.76 34.36 3.12
CA ARG A 226 53.03 35.77 3.44
C ARG A 226 53.16 36.04 4.95
N SER A 227 52.43 35.32 5.79
CA SER A 227 52.60 35.37 7.25
C SER A 227 53.96 34.80 7.68
N ALA A 228 54.43 33.73 7.03
CA ALA A 228 55.74 33.12 7.31
C ALA A 228 56.93 33.98 6.83
N GLU A 229 56.77 34.74 5.74
CA GLU A 229 57.81 35.62 5.16
C GLU A 229 58.04 36.94 5.92
N ARG A 230 57.38 37.17 7.06
CA ARG A 230 57.72 38.29 7.98
C ARG A 230 58.57 37.83 9.19
N PRO A 231 59.80 37.31 9.02
CA PRO A 231 60.68 37.05 10.14
C PRO A 231 61.31 38.37 10.61
N GLY A 232 61.00 38.80 11.84
CA GLY A 232 62.06 39.38 12.67
C GLY A 232 61.90 40.77 13.30
N THR A 233 60.71 41.39 13.40
CA THR A 233 60.62 42.70 14.10
C THR A 233 59.46 42.89 15.06
N VAL A 234 58.70 41.84 15.39
CA VAL A 234 57.57 41.95 16.31
C VAL A 234 57.87 41.12 17.56
N GLY A 235 57.80 41.73 18.75
CA GLY A 235 58.03 41.03 20.02
C GLY A 235 57.00 39.93 20.29
N GLU A 236 57.20 39.15 21.36
CA GLU A 236 56.37 37.98 21.74
C GLU A 236 54.84 38.20 21.67
N ASP A 237 54.36 39.43 21.89
CA ASP A 237 52.92 39.77 21.79
C ASP A 237 52.37 39.79 20.35
N GLY A 238 53.22 39.98 19.34
CA GLY A 238 52.82 40.05 17.93
C GLY A 238 52.49 38.70 17.32
N ASP A 239 53.24 37.66 17.69
CA ASP A 239 53.03 36.31 17.20
C ASP A 239 51.66 35.78 17.62
N ALA A 240 51.25 36.04 18.87
CA ALA A 240 49.93 35.64 19.37
C ALA A 240 48.77 36.34 18.65
N ALA A 241 48.97 37.57 18.18
CA ALA A 241 47.95 38.30 17.42
C ALA A 241 47.87 37.80 15.97
N SER A 242 49.01 37.53 15.31
CA SER A 242 49.04 36.96 13.96
C SER A 242 48.41 35.57 13.94
N ASP A 243 48.74 34.73 14.92
CA ASP A 243 48.16 33.41 15.10
C ASP A 243 46.63 33.43 15.25
N ARG A 244 46.10 34.44 15.97
CA ARG A 244 44.64 34.59 16.12
C ARG A 244 43.98 34.97 14.80
N LEU A 245 44.57 35.90 14.05
CA LEU A 245 44.05 36.32 12.75
C LEU A 245 44.07 35.16 11.74
N ASP A 246 45.16 34.39 11.70
CA ASP A 246 45.29 33.23 10.81
C ASP A 246 44.28 32.14 11.16
N ARG A 247 44.01 31.89 12.44
CA ARG A 247 42.95 30.97 12.89
C ARG A 247 41.55 31.48 12.54
N GLU A 248 41.26 32.76 12.77
CA GLU A 248 39.97 33.37 12.43
C GLU A 248 39.71 33.34 10.92
N PHE A 249 40.74 33.56 10.11
CA PHE A 249 40.67 33.48 8.66
C PHE A 249 40.47 32.04 8.18
N ASP A 250 41.22 31.07 8.71
CA ASP A 250 41.03 29.64 8.39
C ASP A 250 39.62 29.17 8.77
N ASP A 251 39.13 29.57 9.94
CA ASP A 251 37.77 29.26 10.37
C ASP A 251 36.71 29.85 9.42
N HIS A 252 36.90 31.07 8.94
CA HIS A 252 36.00 31.68 7.95
C HIS A 252 36.05 30.95 6.61
N LEU A 253 37.24 30.59 6.11
CA LEU A 253 37.39 29.85 4.85
C LEU A 253 36.76 28.46 4.93
N ARG A 254 36.96 27.76 6.05
CA ARG A 254 36.35 26.44 6.29
C ARG A 254 34.83 26.52 6.36
N ARG A 255 34.28 27.54 7.02
CA ARG A 255 32.81 27.78 7.04
C ARG A 255 32.29 28.05 5.64
N LEU A 256 32.92 28.94 4.89
CA LEU A 256 32.52 29.27 3.52
C LEU A 256 32.56 28.03 2.60
N ALA A 257 33.64 27.25 2.65
CA ALA A 257 33.74 26.01 1.88
C ALA A 257 32.69 24.98 2.34
N GLY A 258 32.46 24.85 3.64
CA GLY A 258 31.43 23.99 4.22
C GLY A 258 30.02 24.34 3.73
N ASP A 259 29.67 25.63 3.74
CA ASP A 259 28.38 26.13 3.25
C ASP A 259 28.21 25.86 1.75
N MET A 260 29.25 26.12 0.94
CA MET A 260 29.24 25.83 -0.49
C MET A 260 29.08 24.32 -0.81
N ILE A 261 29.71 23.45 -0.01
CA ILE A 261 29.56 21.98 -0.14
C ILE A 261 28.15 21.56 0.30
N ALA A 262 27.62 22.15 1.37
CA ALA A 262 26.27 21.84 1.85
C ALA A 262 25.20 22.21 0.82
N ASP A 263 25.29 23.41 0.24
CA ASP A 263 24.39 23.88 -0.83
C ASP A 263 24.44 22.94 -2.05
N ALA A 264 25.66 22.58 -2.49
CA ALA A 264 25.84 21.65 -3.60
C ALA A 264 25.30 20.24 -3.27
N CYS A 265 25.48 19.75 -2.03
CA CYS A 265 24.88 18.49 -1.58
C CYS A 265 23.35 18.54 -1.61
N GLU A 266 22.74 19.65 -1.20
CA GLU A 266 21.29 19.84 -1.23
C GLU A 266 20.78 19.78 -2.68
N ASP A 267 21.39 20.52 -3.59
CA ASP A 267 21.04 20.54 -5.02
C ASP A 267 21.17 19.16 -5.68
N VAL A 268 22.26 18.44 -5.40
CA VAL A 268 22.46 17.05 -5.86
C VAL A 268 21.38 16.13 -5.30
N SER A 269 21.01 16.29 -4.03
CA SER A 269 19.99 15.47 -3.38
C SER A 269 18.59 15.72 -3.96
N LEU A 270 18.27 16.98 -4.30
CA LEU A 270 17.01 17.36 -4.94
C LEU A 270 16.92 16.75 -6.34
N PHE A 271 17.98 16.87 -7.14
CA PHE A 271 18.05 16.23 -8.45
C PHE A 271 17.90 14.71 -8.36
N TYR A 272 18.59 14.06 -7.41
CA TYR A 272 18.48 12.61 -7.21
C TYR A 272 17.06 12.18 -6.84
N ARG A 273 16.36 12.95 -5.99
CA ARG A 273 14.95 12.69 -5.63
C ARG A 273 14.02 12.81 -6.83
N GLU A 274 14.25 13.78 -7.72
CA GLU A 274 13.49 13.95 -8.95
C GLU A 274 13.72 12.80 -9.94
N ALA A 275 14.99 12.40 -10.12
CA ALA A 275 15.34 11.22 -10.91
C ALA A 275 14.68 9.95 -10.33
N CYS A 276 14.70 9.76 -9.00
CA CYS A 276 14.00 8.67 -8.33
C CYS A 276 12.48 8.74 -8.53
N MET A 277 11.88 9.93 -8.59
CA MET A 277 10.46 10.11 -8.87
C MET A 277 10.10 9.71 -10.30
N LEU A 278 10.94 10.08 -11.27
CA LEU A 278 10.76 9.68 -12.66
C LEU A 278 10.94 8.18 -12.84
N ALA A 279 11.98 7.60 -12.20
CA ALA A 279 12.22 6.16 -12.16
C ALA A 279 11.01 5.41 -11.55
N ALA A 280 10.51 5.90 -10.41
CA ALA A 280 9.35 5.33 -9.72
C ALA A 280 8.11 5.31 -10.63
N ARG A 281 7.83 6.42 -11.33
CA ARG A 281 6.70 6.53 -12.27
C ARG A 281 6.86 5.60 -13.47
N GLY A 282 8.04 5.54 -14.07
CA GLY A 282 8.30 4.67 -15.22
C GLY A 282 8.16 3.19 -14.87
N VAL A 283 8.73 2.78 -13.73
CA VAL A 283 8.58 1.41 -13.21
C VAL A 283 7.11 1.08 -12.90
N MET A 284 6.35 2.00 -12.30
CA MET A 284 4.92 1.76 -12.03
C MET A 284 4.06 1.70 -13.29
N ALA A 285 4.38 2.51 -14.30
CA ALA A 285 3.63 2.58 -15.56
C ALA A 285 3.81 1.34 -16.43
N THR A 286 5.02 0.78 -16.44
CA THR A 286 5.44 -0.37 -17.26
C THR A 286 5.20 -1.72 -16.58
N GLU A 287 5.46 -1.83 -15.27
CA GLU A 287 5.44 -3.12 -14.57
C GLU A 287 4.18 -3.28 -13.68
N ALA A 288 3.22 -4.09 -14.15
CA ALA A 288 1.97 -4.35 -13.44
C ALA A 288 2.20 -5.15 -12.14
N THR A 289 3.10 -6.14 -12.18
CA THR A 289 3.33 -7.07 -11.08
C THR A 289 4.38 -6.55 -10.10
N ARG A 290 4.30 -6.98 -8.85
CA ARG A 290 5.32 -6.66 -7.84
C ARG A 290 6.69 -7.24 -8.24
N LYS A 291 6.73 -8.50 -8.68
CA LYS A 291 7.95 -9.15 -9.15
C LYS A 291 8.57 -8.42 -10.35
N GLY A 292 7.74 -7.95 -11.29
CA GLY A 292 8.18 -7.14 -12.43
C GLY A 292 8.82 -5.82 -11.98
N ARG A 293 8.18 -5.11 -11.04
CA ARG A 293 8.74 -3.89 -10.44
C ARG A 293 10.07 -4.16 -9.73
N ASP A 294 10.13 -5.18 -8.89
CA ASP A 294 11.35 -5.53 -8.15
C ASP A 294 12.50 -5.87 -9.13
N ARG A 295 12.21 -6.56 -10.24
CA ARG A 295 13.17 -6.81 -11.33
C ARG A 295 13.56 -5.54 -12.09
N ALA A 296 12.64 -4.61 -12.31
CA ALA A 296 12.94 -3.34 -12.97
C ALA A 296 13.82 -2.44 -12.10
N ILE A 297 13.56 -2.39 -10.79
CA ILE A 297 14.39 -1.70 -9.81
C ILE A 297 15.79 -2.33 -9.75
N ALA A 298 15.87 -3.66 -9.71
CA ALA A 298 17.15 -4.38 -9.72
C ALA A 298 17.96 -4.11 -11.00
N ARG A 299 17.30 -4.03 -12.16
CA ARG A 299 17.92 -3.61 -13.44
C ARG A 299 18.45 -2.18 -13.39
N LEU A 300 17.88 -1.32 -12.55
CA LEU A 300 18.40 0.02 -12.34
C LEU A 300 19.60 0.05 -11.37
N GLY A 301 20.04 -1.11 -10.85
CA GLY A 301 21.11 -1.22 -9.86
C GLY A 301 20.66 -1.03 -8.41
N PHE A 302 19.39 -0.78 -8.14
CA PHE A 302 18.92 -0.72 -6.76
C PHE A 302 18.85 -2.13 -6.17
N LYS A 303 19.38 -2.31 -4.96
CA LYS A 303 19.23 -3.56 -4.20
C LYS A 303 18.00 -3.44 -3.29
N PRO A 304 16.79 -3.82 -3.72
CA PRO A 304 15.63 -3.70 -2.87
C PRO A 304 15.87 -4.54 -1.61
N ARG A 305 15.93 -3.89 -0.45
CA ARG A 305 15.82 -4.58 0.84
C ARG A 305 14.53 -5.39 0.77
N GLN A 306 14.64 -6.70 0.60
CA GLN A 306 13.52 -7.60 0.33
C GLN A 306 12.49 -7.48 1.45
N ARG A 307 11.53 -6.57 1.27
CA ARG A 307 10.46 -6.38 2.22
C ARG A 307 9.37 -7.41 1.90
N GLU A 308 9.66 -8.70 2.05
CA GLU A 308 8.75 -9.84 1.79
C GLU A 308 7.59 -9.95 2.79
N ALA A 309 6.98 -8.83 3.20
CA ALA A 309 5.66 -8.93 3.80
C ALA A 309 4.68 -9.24 2.65
N ARG A 310 4.17 -10.47 2.58
CA ARG A 310 3.00 -10.81 1.75
C ARG A 310 1.85 -9.91 2.15
N SER A 311 1.13 -9.35 1.18
CA SER A 311 0.00 -8.47 1.47
C SER A 311 -1.12 -9.28 2.14
N PRO A 312 -1.73 -8.80 3.24
CA PRO A 312 -2.82 -9.52 3.92
C PRO A 312 -4.01 -9.76 2.98
N PHE A 313 -4.27 -8.80 2.08
CA PHE A 313 -5.30 -8.92 1.05
C PHE A 313 -5.01 -10.03 0.04
N GLY A 314 -3.75 -10.32 -0.28
CA GLY A 314 -3.40 -11.43 -1.16
C GLY A 314 -3.71 -12.78 -0.51
N VAL A 315 -3.44 -12.90 0.79
CA VAL A 315 -3.81 -14.10 1.56
C VAL A 315 -5.32 -14.27 1.61
N LEU A 316 -6.06 -13.21 1.93
CA LEU A 316 -7.53 -13.24 1.98
C LEU A 316 -8.16 -13.54 0.60
N LEU A 317 -7.59 -13.01 -0.48
CA LEU A 317 -8.07 -13.29 -1.83
C LEU A 317 -7.85 -14.76 -2.22
N ASN A 318 -6.67 -15.30 -1.94
CA ASN A 318 -6.40 -16.73 -2.19
C ASN A 318 -7.32 -17.61 -1.35
N ALA A 319 -7.55 -17.25 -0.09
CA ALA A 319 -8.51 -17.90 0.78
C ALA A 319 -9.94 -17.82 0.22
N ALA A 320 -10.35 -16.68 -0.34
CA ALA A 320 -11.67 -16.50 -0.96
C ALA A 320 -11.86 -17.39 -2.18
N VAL A 321 -10.88 -17.44 -3.07
CA VAL A 321 -10.92 -18.28 -4.27
C VAL A 321 -10.96 -19.76 -3.88
N LEU A 322 -10.09 -20.18 -2.95
CA LEU A 322 -10.05 -21.56 -2.49
C LEU A 322 -11.37 -21.95 -1.80
N LEU A 323 -11.93 -21.04 -1.01
CA LEU A 323 -13.17 -21.25 -0.30
C LEU A 323 -14.36 -21.38 -1.26
N TYR A 324 -14.47 -20.45 -2.21
CA TYR A 324 -15.54 -20.43 -3.19
C TYR A 324 -15.51 -21.68 -4.09
N VAL A 325 -14.34 -22.01 -4.66
CA VAL A 325 -14.19 -23.19 -5.53
C VAL A 325 -14.44 -24.48 -4.75
N GLY A 326 -13.90 -24.61 -3.54
CA GLY A 326 -14.09 -25.83 -2.75
C GLY A 326 -15.53 -26.01 -2.26
N LEU A 327 -16.26 -24.92 -1.93
CA LEU A 327 -17.70 -25.00 -1.63
C LEU A 327 -18.51 -25.45 -2.84
N TRP A 328 -18.19 -24.95 -4.03
CA TRP A 328 -18.81 -25.42 -5.27
C TRP A 328 -18.60 -26.91 -5.48
N ILE A 329 -17.35 -27.39 -5.38
CA ILE A 329 -17.03 -28.82 -5.53
C ILE A 329 -17.77 -29.65 -4.46
N PHE A 330 -17.78 -29.20 -3.20
CA PHE A 330 -18.45 -29.89 -2.11
C PHE A 330 -19.94 -30.07 -2.38
N PHE A 331 -20.66 -29.01 -2.75
CA PHE A 331 -22.09 -29.08 -3.03
C PHE A 331 -22.44 -29.76 -4.36
N LEU A 332 -21.49 -29.86 -5.30
CA LEU A 332 -21.66 -30.67 -6.50
C LEU A 332 -21.56 -32.17 -6.20
N ILE A 333 -20.68 -32.58 -5.27
CA ILE A 333 -20.47 -33.98 -4.90
C ILE A 333 -21.54 -34.46 -3.91
N LEU A 334 -21.92 -33.60 -2.97
CA LEU A 334 -22.96 -33.85 -1.98
C LEU A 334 -24.13 -32.90 -2.29
N PRO A 335 -24.96 -33.21 -3.30
CA PRO A 335 -26.16 -32.43 -3.53
C PRO A 335 -26.97 -32.46 -2.25
N ALA A 336 -27.19 -31.27 -1.68
CA ALA A 336 -28.08 -31.13 -0.53
C ALA A 336 -29.46 -31.58 -1.02
N GLU A 337 -29.85 -32.81 -0.68
CA GLU A 337 -31.25 -33.18 -0.70
C GLU A 337 -31.95 -32.10 0.14
N ALA A 338 -32.81 -31.32 -0.51
CA ALA A 338 -33.56 -30.29 0.19
C ALA A 338 -34.18 -30.99 1.39
N PRO A 339 -33.91 -30.56 2.64
CA PRO A 339 -34.47 -31.23 3.79
C PRO A 339 -35.97 -31.21 3.60
N THR A 340 -36.54 -32.36 3.23
CA THR A 340 -37.95 -32.61 3.22
C THR A 340 -38.30 -32.64 4.68
N VAL A 341 -38.51 -31.47 5.27
CA VAL A 341 -39.06 -31.33 6.60
C VAL A 341 -40.43 -32.00 6.51
N GLY A 342 -40.46 -33.28 6.89
CA GLY A 342 -41.65 -34.10 7.00
C GLY A 342 -42.52 -33.52 8.10
N GLY A 343 -43.34 -32.55 7.72
CA GLY A 343 -44.23 -31.82 8.60
C GLY A 343 -45.38 -31.29 7.76
N ALA A 344 -46.40 -32.13 7.62
CA ALA A 344 -47.63 -31.89 6.90
C ALA A 344 -48.25 -30.51 7.15
N GLY A 345 -48.46 -29.78 6.07
CA GLY A 345 -49.20 -28.53 6.02
C GLY A 345 -49.21 -28.05 4.58
N ALA A 346 -50.14 -28.56 3.78
CA ALA A 346 -50.32 -28.18 2.37
C ALA A 346 -50.65 -26.69 2.27
N GLY A 347 -49.64 -25.86 2.03
CA GLY A 347 -49.81 -24.42 1.90
C GLY A 347 -48.48 -23.74 1.64
N GLU A 348 -48.17 -23.60 0.35
CA GLU A 348 -47.04 -22.85 -0.22
C GLU A 348 -45.66 -23.54 -0.23
N PRO A 349 -45.12 -23.89 -1.42
CA PRO A 349 -43.72 -24.26 -1.56
C PRO A 349 -42.86 -23.03 -1.23
N GLN A 350 -42.29 -23.01 -0.03
CA GLN A 350 -41.28 -22.02 0.31
C GLN A 350 -40.06 -22.28 -0.58
N ASP A 351 -39.83 -21.38 -1.53
CA ASP A 351 -38.68 -21.48 -2.45
C ASP A 351 -37.39 -21.58 -1.63
N PRO A 352 -36.71 -22.74 -1.62
CA PRO A 352 -35.50 -22.90 -0.86
C PRO A 352 -34.44 -21.95 -1.42
N VAL A 353 -33.76 -21.21 -0.53
CA VAL A 353 -32.62 -20.36 -0.88
C VAL A 353 -31.72 -21.10 -1.87
N SER A 354 -31.56 -20.53 -3.06
CA SER A 354 -30.84 -21.18 -4.16
C SER A 354 -29.42 -21.56 -3.72
N LEU A 355 -28.88 -22.65 -4.28
CA LEU A 355 -27.54 -23.12 -3.94
C LEU A 355 -26.47 -22.02 -4.06
N GLY A 356 -26.54 -21.21 -5.12
CA GLY A 356 -25.64 -20.08 -5.33
C GLY A 356 -25.71 -19.03 -4.21
N GLN A 357 -26.90 -18.72 -3.70
CA GLN A 357 -27.07 -17.79 -2.57
C GLN A 357 -26.49 -18.38 -1.27
N ARG A 358 -26.68 -19.68 -1.03
CA ARG A 358 -26.07 -20.36 0.14
C ARG A 358 -24.55 -20.31 0.09
N ILE A 359 -23.96 -20.65 -1.05
CA ILE A 359 -22.50 -20.59 -1.27
C ILE A 359 -22.00 -19.16 -1.03
N ALA A 360 -22.69 -18.14 -1.56
CA ALA A 360 -22.31 -16.74 -1.38
C ALA A 360 -22.33 -16.33 0.10
N ILE A 361 -23.39 -16.66 0.85
CA ILE A 361 -23.51 -16.32 2.27
C ILE A 361 -22.43 -17.01 3.11
N ILE A 362 -22.20 -18.31 2.90
CA ILE A 362 -21.15 -19.06 3.60
C ILE A 362 -19.78 -18.45 3.29
N THR A 363 -19.53 -18.15 2.00
CA THR A 363 -18.27 -17.56 1.55
C THR A 363 -18.00 -16.22 2.25
N VAL A 364 -19.01 -15.34 2.31
CA VAL A 364 -18.91 -14.04 2.97
C VAL A 364 -18.68 -14.19 4.48
N ASN A 365 -19.40 -15.09 5.15
CA ASN A 365 -19.25 -15.33 6.59
C ASN A 365 -17.85 -15.83 6.95
N VAL A 366 -17.35 -16.85 6.25
CA VAL A 366 -16.02 -17.41 6.50
C VAL A 366 -14.94 -16.38 6.15
N LEU A 367 -15.06 -15.64 5.05
CA LEU A 367 -14.10 -14.58 4.72
C LEU A 367 -14.09 -13.44 5.72
N GLY A 368 -15.26 -13.05 6.24
CA GLY A 368 -15.37 -12.10 7.32
C GLY A 368 -14.63 -12.57 8.58
N ALA A 369 -14.85 -13.83 8.98
CA ALA A 369 -14.15 -14.43 10.12
C ALA A 369 -12.62 -14.44 9.92
N LEU A 370 -12.14 -14.81 8.74
CA LEU A 370 -10.71 -14.77 8.38
C LEU A 370 -10.17 -13.34 8.41
N ALA A 371 -10.89 -12.37 7.85
CA ALA A 371 -10.47 -10.97 7.82
C ALA A 371 -10.37 -10.38 9.23
N ILE A 372 -11.33 -10.68 10.11
CA ILE A 372 -11.35 -10.27 11.51
C ILE A 372 -10.16 -10.84 12.29
N ALA A 373 -9.68 -12.04 11.97
CA ALA A 373 -8.49 -12.61 12.59
C ALA A 373 -7.17 -12.06 12.00
N ILE A 374 -7.09 -11.92 10.67
CA ILE A 374 -5.83 -11.63 9.95
C ILE A 374 -5.50 -10.13 9.92
N VAL A 375 -6.49 -9.28 9.65
CA VAL A 375 -6.25 -7.84 9.50
C VAL A 375 -5.70 -7.23 10.79
N PRO A 376 -6.23 -7.56 11.99
CA PRO A 376 -5.71 -6.97 13.20
C PRO A 376 -4.30 -7.38 13.56
N LYS A 377 -3.98 -8.67 13.40
CA LYS A 377 -2.62 -9.22 13.58
C LYS A 377 -1.58 -8.42 12.80
N ARG A 378 -1.90 -8.02 11.57
CA ARG A 378 -0.99 -7.29 10.66
C ARG A 378 -0.92 -5.79 10.93
N ARG A 379 -1.90 -5.20 11.61
CA ARG A 379 -2.00 -3.74 11.80
C ARG A 379 -1.68 -3.27 13.21
N TRP A 380 -1.94 -4.09 14.23
CA TRP A 380 -1.84 -3.66 15.62
C TRP A 380 -0.97 -4.61 16.46
N GLY A 381 -0.12 -4.02 17.32
CA GLY A 381 0.79 -4.76 18.19
C GLY A 381 0.09 -5.70 19.18
N PHE A 382 -1.07 -5.30 19.72
CA PHE A 382 -1.82 -6.09 20.72
C PHE A 382 -2.31 -7.45 20.21
N ALA A 383 -2.48 -7.59 18.89
CA ALA A 383 -2.89 -8.84 18.24
C ALA A 383 -1.71 -9.79 17.98
N ASN A 384 -0.48 -9.33 18.24
CA ASN A 384 0.73 -10.13 18.15
C ASN A 384 1.12 -10.71 19.51
N ALA A 385 1.83 -11.83 19.50
CA ALA A 385 2.31 -12.52 20.71
C ALA A 385 3.34 -11.72 21.55
N GLY A 386 3.69 -10.51 21.09
CA GLY A 386 4.66 -9.62 21.72
C GLY A 386 6.06 -10.23 21.81
N LEU A 387 6.93 -9.57 22.60
CA LEU A 387 8.28 -10.04 22.89
C LEU A 387 8.30 -11.35 23.67
N HIS A 388 7.24 -11.61 24.47
CA HIS A 388 7.15 -12.78 25.35
C HIS A 388 6.66 -14.05 24.65
N GLN A 389 6.36 -14.01 23.35
CA GLN A 389 5.87 -15.16 22.58
C GLN A 389 4.64 -15.84 23.24
N LYS A 390 3.78 -15.05 23.90
CA LYS A 390 2.57 -15.55 24.56
C LYS A 390 1.36 -15.29 23.68
N THR A 391 0.44 -16.25 23.65
CA THR A 391 -0.81 -16.08 22.90
C THR A 391 -1.63 -14.94 23.50
N PRO A 392 -2.04 -13.92 22.72
CA PRO A 392 -2.94 -12.90 23.23
C PRO A 392 -4.37 -13.47 23.29
N VAL A 393 -4.70 -14.16 24.39
CA VAL A 393 -5.98 -14.87 24.56
C VAL A 393 -7.18 -13.92 24.40
N ALA A 394 -7.08 -12.71 24.96
CA ALA A 394 -8.12 -11.69 24.81
C ALA A 394 -8.40 -11.34 23.33
N PHE A 395 -7.36 -11.24 22.50
CA PHE A 395 -7.51 -11.02 21.07
C PHE A 395 -8.18 -12.21 20.37
N VAL A 396 -7.79 -13.44 20.71
CA VAL A 396 -8.37 -14.65 20.12
C VAL A 396 -9.88 -14.74 20.41
N VAL A 397 -10.28 -14.51 21.66
CA VAL A 397 -11.70 -14.50 22.06
C VAL A 397 -12.45 -13.35 21.39
N ALA A 398 -11.89 -12.14 21.40
CA ALA A 398 -12.51 -10.97 20.77
C ALA A 398 -12.71 -11.17 19.26
N ALA A 399 -11.73 -11.75 18.55
CA ALA A 399 -11.85 -12.07 17.13
C ALA A 399 -13.00 -13.05 16.86
N GLY A 400 -13.14 -14.08 17.70
CA GLY A 400 -14.26 -15.02 17.66
C GLY A 400 -15.62 -14.31 17.83
N THR A 401 -15.76 -13.50 18.89
CA THR A 401 -17.01 -12.76 19.18
C THR A 401 -17.37 -11.80 18.04
N CYS A 402 -16.39 -11.05 17.52
CA CYS A 402 -16.61 -10.15 16.37
C CYS A 402 -17.06 -10.92 15.12
N ALA A 403 -16.54 -12.13 14.89
CA ALA A 403 -16.95 -12.95 13.76
C ALA A 403 -18.40 -13.44 13.88
N VAL A 404 -18.89 -13.75 15.09
CA VAL A 404 -20.30 -14.07 15.33
C VAL A 404 -21.19 -12.87 15.02
N LEU A 405 -20.86 -11.69 15.55
CA LEU A 405 -21.61 -10.46 15.29
C LEU A 405 -21.66 -10.13 13.80
N PHE A 406 -20.52 -10.28 13.10
CA PHE A 406 -20.47 -10.11 11.66
C PHE A 406 -21.38 -11.10 10.93
N ALA A 407 -21.33 -12.39 11.29
CA ALA A 407 -22.18 -13.41 10.68
C ALA A 407 -23.67 -13.17 10.93
N MET A 408 -24.05 -12.68 12.13
CA MET A 408 -25.43 -12.27 12.42
C MET A 408 -25.89 -11.14 11.48
N LEU A 409 -25.06 -10.11 11.29
CA LEU A 409 -25.37 -9.00 10.38
C LEU A 409 -25.49 -9.44 8.91
N VAL A 410 -24.62 -10.33 8.45
CA VAL A 410 -24.69 -10.88 7.09
C VAL A 410 -25.98 -11.69 6.89
N ASN A 411 -26.37 -12.52 7.86
CA ASN A 411 -27.62 -13.29 7.77
C ASN A 411 -28.86 -12.39 7.81
N LEU A 412 -28.88 -11.35 8.66
CA LEU A 412 -29.95 -10.35 8.69
C LEU A 412 -30.06 -9.60 7.35
N ALA A 413 -28.94 -9.11 6.82
CA ALA A 413 -28.90 -8.39 5.55
C ALA A 413 -29.32 -9.28 4.37
N ALA A 414 -28.82 -10.52 4.31
CA ALA A 414 -29.20 -11.48 3.29
C ALA A 414 -30.69 -11.83 3.38
N GLY A 415 -31.23 -12.03 4.59
CA GLY A 415 -32.64 -12.30 4.80
C GLY A 415 -33.54 -11.14 4.35
N ALA A 416 -33.18 -9.90 4.72
CA ALA A 416 -33.91 -8.70 4.29
C ALA A 416 -33.91 -8.51 2.76
N LEU A 417 -32.80 -8.84 2.11
CA LEU A 417 -32.64 -8.71 0.66
C LEU A 417 -33.34 -9.84 -0.12
N LEU A 418 -33.29 -11.07 0.38
CA LEU A 418 -33.79 -12.25 -0.33
C LEU A 418 -35.27 -12.53 -0.07
N HIS A 419 -35.73 -12.36 1.17
CA HIS A 419 -37.10 -12.70 1.58
C HIS A 419 -37.96 -11.46 1.85
N GLY A 420 -37.37 -10.26 1.80
CA GLY A 420 -38.07 -8.99 1.98
C GLY A 420 -38.28 -8.60 3.45
N GLY A 421 -37.88 -7.37 3.80
CA GLY A 421 -38.22 -6.74 5.08
C GLY A 421 -37.54 -7.35 6.32
N TRP A 422 -38.08 -7.04 7.49
CA TRP A 422 -37.53 -7.45 8.80
C TRP A 422 -37.81 -8.92 9.12
N ASP A 423 -38.98 -9.43 8.73
CA ASP A 423 -39.37 -10.83 8.97
C ASP A 423 -38.45 -11.79 8.20
N GLY A 424 -38.12 -11.45 6.95
CA GLY A 424 -37.12 -12.16 6.16
C GLY A 424 -35.73 -12.17 6.81
N ALA A 425 -35.34 -11.06 7.46
CA ALA A 425 -34.08 -10.93 8.18
C ALA A 425 -34.01 -11.86 9.39
N LEU A 426 -35.02 -11.81 10.26
CA LEU A 426 -35.09 -12.64 11.47
C LEU A 426 -35.17 -14.13 11.12
N ARG A 427 -36.01 -14.47 10.14
CA ARG A 427 -36.13 -15.85 9.64
C ARG A 427 -34.78 -16.41 9.21
N ARG A 428 -34.04 -15.66 8.37
CA ARG A 428 -32.73 -16.09 7.91
C ARG A 428 -31.71 -16.19 9.04
N LEU A 429 -31.78 -15.30 10.02
CA LEU A 429 -30.93 -15.35 11.21
C LEU A 429 -31.18 -16.62 12.03
N PHE A 430 -32.44 -17.01 12.26
CA PHE A 430 -32.78 -18.26 12.95
C PHE A 430 -32.34 -19.49 12.17
N GLU A 431 -32.55 -19.51 10.85
CA GLU A 431 -32.03 -20.59 9.97
C GLU A 431 -30.50 -20.67 9.99
N GLY A 432 -29.82 -19.55 10.18
CA GLY A 432 -28.35 -19.47 10.28
C GLY A 432 -27.80 -19.70 11.69
N ALA A 433 -28.63 -19.63 12.74
CA ALA A 433 -28.23 -19.67 14.13
C ALA A 433 -27.42 -20.94 14.51
N PRO A 434 -27.78 -22.14 14.01
CA PRO A 434 -27.02 -23.37 14.26
C PRO A 434 -25.59 -23.36 13.75
N TYR A 435 -25.17 -22.36 12.96
CA TYR A 435 -23.83 -22.25 12.39
C TYR A 435 -23.04 -21.05 12.93
N LEU A 436 -23.59 -20.29 13.89
CA LEU A 436 -22.91 -19.10 14.41
C LEU A 436 -21.65 -19.46 15.22
N HIS A 437 -21.63 -20.60 15.91
CA HIS A 437 -20.43 -21.09 16.60
C HIS A 437 -19.30 -21.39 15.62
N SER A 438 -19.62 -21.78 14.38
CA SER A 438 -18.63 -22.00 13.33
C SER A 438 -17.85 -20.74 12.98
N ALA A 439 -18.52 -19.58 12.96
CA ALA A 439 -17.85 -18.29 12.73
C ALA A 439 -16.89 -17.95 13.87
N PHE A 440 -17.31 -18.17 15.13
CA PHE A 440 -16.46 -18.00 16.31
C PHE A 440 -15.21 -18.88 16.23
N LEU A 441 -15.39 -20.19 16.07
CA LEU A 441 -14.32 -21.18 16.07
C LEU A 441 -13.34 -20.94 14.92
N THR A 442 -13.84 -20.57 13.74
CA THR A 442 -13.02 -20.22 12.57
C THR A 442 -12.10 -19.03 12.88
N ALA A 443 -12.65 -17.92 13.35
CA ALA A 443 -11.87 -16.71 13.63
C ALA A 443 -10.90 -16.93 14.80
N ALA A 444 -11.34 -17.58 15.88
CA ALA A 444 -10.51 -17.88 17.04
C ALA A 444 -9.34 -18.80 16.69
N ALA A 445 -9.60 -19.89 15.97
CA ALA A 445 -8.54 -20.81 15.55
C ALA A 445 -7.54 -20.14 14.61
N VAL A 446 -7.98 -19.32 13.66
CA VAL A 446 -7.06 -18.58 12.79
C VAL A 446 -6.28 -17.55 13.60
N ALA A 447 -6.91 -16.75 14.46
CA ALA A 447 -6.23 -15.79 15.33
C ALA A 447 -5.18 -16.46 16.24
N TRP A 448 -5.43 -17.69 16.66
CA TRP A 448 -4.49 -18.51 17.43
C TRP A 448 -3.35 -19.07 16.57
N LEU A 449 -3.65 -19.60 15.38
CA LEU A 449 -2.69 -20.21 14.46
C LEU A 449 -1.75 -19.17 13.84
N VAL A 450 -2.23 -17.97 13.50
CA VAL A 450 -1.40 -16.94 12.84
C VAL A 450 -0.33 -16.32 13.76
N GLN A 451 -0.22 -16.74 15.01
CA GLN A 451 0.80 -16.23 15.92
C GLN A 451 2.20 -16.75 15.56
N ASP A 452 3.22 -15.89 15.66
CA ASP A 452 4.56 -16.13 15.11
C ASP A 452 5.34 -17.21 15.87
N HIS A 453 5.02 -17.39 17.16
CA HIS A 453 5.62 -18.41 18.02
C HIS A 453 5.01 -19.80 17.84
N ARG A 454 3.97 -19.94 17.00
CA ARG A 454 3.37 -21.24 16.74
C ARG A 454 4.34 -22.15 16.02
N TRP A 455 4.50 -23.32 16.61
CA TRP A 455 5.33 -24.40 16.07
C TRP A 455 6.80 -24.00 15.92
N LEU A 456 7.35 -23.16 16.82
CA LEU A 456 8.79 -22.83 16.82
C LEU A 456 9.68 -24.07 16.91
N GLY A 457 9.22 -25.14 17.58
CA GLY A 457 9.92 -26.42 17.64
C GLY A 457 9.83 -27.29 16.38
N ALA A 458 9.07 -26.89 15.36
CA ALA A 458 8.98 -27.64 14.10
C ALA A 458 10.21 -27.35 13.23
N LYS A 459 10.86 -28.41 12.76
CA LYS A 459 12.16 -28.32 12.06
C LYS A 459 12.03 -27.78 10.63
N SER A 460 10.85 -27.91 10.02
CA SER A 460 10.60 -27.51 8.63
C SER A 460 9.32 -26.70 8.45
N ALA A 461 9.26 -25.91 7.38
CA ALA A 461 8.03 -25.18 7.01
C ALA A 461 6.88 -26.13 6.69
N ARG A 462 7.17 -27.25 6.01
CA ARG A 462 6.16 -28.27 5.68
C ARG A 462 5.52 -28.87 6.92
N GLU A 463 6.32 -29.16 7.95
CA GLU A 463 5.80 -29.67 9.22
C GLU A 463 4.87 -28.66 9.91
N ARG A 464 5.19 -27.37 9.88
CA ARG A 464 4.31 -26.32 10.40
C ARG A 464 2.99 -26.25 9.64
N HIS A 465 3.05 -26.28 8.30
CA HIS A 465 1.85 -26.28 7.48
C HIS A 465 0.96 -27.50 7.74
N LEU A 466 1.53 -28.68 7.95
CA LEU A 466 0.77 -29.89 8.29
C LEU A 466 0.14 -29.80 9.68
N ARG A 467 0.84 -29.23 10.67
CA ARG A 467 0.28 -28.98 12.01
C ARG A 467 -0.84 -27.94 11.96
N ASP A 468 -0.69 -26.89 11.14
CA ASP A 468 -1.74 -25.89 10.93
C ASP A 468 -2.97 -26.51 10.25
N ALA A 469 -2.75 -27.34 9.23
CA ALA A 469 -3.80 -28.08 8.53
C ALA A 469 -4.57 -29.01 9.48
N ALA A 470 -3.85 -29.87 10.23
CA ALA A 470 -4.48 -30.77 11.19
C ALA A 470 -5.28 -30.01 12.25
N THR A 471 -4.70 -28.95 12.83
CA THR A 471 -5.37 -28.15 13.87
C THR A 471 -6.65 -27.50 13.34
N PHE A 472 -6.58 -26.82 12.19
CA PHE A 472 -7.73 -26.11 11.64
C PHE A 472 -8.80 -27.07 11.08
N GLY A 473 -8.38 -28.17 10.47
CA GLY A 473 -9.26 -29.26 10.05
C GLY A 473 -10.05 -29.83 11.23
N SER A 474 -9.39 -30.13 12.35
CA SER A 474 -10.07 -30.63 13.56
C SER A 474 -11.08 -29.63 14.13
N VAL A 475 -10.77 -28.33 14.11
CA VAL A 475 -11.73 -27.29 14.55
C VAL A 475 -12.98 -27.27 13.66
N TRP A 476 -12.82 -27.39 12.35
CA TRP A 476 -13.94 -27.42 11.41
C TRP A 476 -14.74 -28.72 11.50
N PHE A 477 -14.08 -29.85 11.74
CA PHE A 477 -14.74 -31.13 12.00
C PHE A 477 -15.66 -31.02 13.22
N VAL A 478 -15.12 -30.56 14.36
CA VAL A 478 -15.89 -30.38 15.60
C VAL A 478 -17.02 -29.37 15.40
N SER A 479 -16.74 -28.25 14.73
CA SER A 479 -17.78 -27.26 14.44
C SER A 479 -18.92 -27.83 13.59
N SER A 480 -18.59 -28.65 12.59
CA SER A 480 -19.57 -29.29 11.72
C SER A 480 -20.41 -30.32 12.47
N LEU A 481 -19.79 -31.13 13.33
CA LEU A 481 -20.51 -32.06 14.22
C LEU A 481 -21.45 -31.32 15.17
N MET A 482 -21.00 -30.22 15.78
CA MET A 482 -21.85 -29.40 16.65
C MET A 482 -23.04 -28.81 15.89
N ALA A 483 -22.84 -28.32 14.66
CA ALA A 483 -23.93 -27.80 13.85
C ALA A 483 -24.98 -28.89 13.55
N GLN A 484 -24.52 -30.10 13.21
CA GLN A 484 -25.41 -31.24 12.94
C GLN A 484 -26.11 -31.73 14.20
N LEU A 485 -25.45 -31.71 15.36
CA LEU A 485 -26.07 -32.06 16.64
C LEU A 485 -27.20 -31.08 17.00
N ILE A 486 -27.00 -29.78 16.75
CA ILE A 486 -28.02 -28.74 16.99
C ILE A 486 -29.20 -28.94 16.02
N LEU A 487 -28.92 -29.19 14.73
CA LEU A 487 -29.95 -29.36 13.71
C LEU A 487 -30.76 -30.65 13.85
N SER A 488 -30.14 -31.73 14.30
CA SER A 488 -30.79 -33.03 14.51
C SER A 488 -31.65 -33.09 15.77
N GLY A 489 -31.70 -32.01 16.57
CA GLY A 489 -32.46 -31.98 17.82
C GLY A 489 -32.01 -33.05 18.82
N ALA A 490 -30.71 -33.39 18.81
CA ALA A 490 -30.12 -34.49 19.59
C ALA A 490 -30.64 -35.91 19.28
N SER A 491 -31.30 -36.13 18.13
CA SER A 491 -31.66 -37.49 17.70
C SER A 491 -30.42 -38.25 17.18
N MET A 492 -30.10 -39.37 17.84
CA MET A 492 -28.92 -40.17 17.49
C MET A 492 -29.04 -40.78 16.09
N ASP A 493 -30.24 -41.16 15.68
CA ASP A 493 -30.48 -41.79 14.37
C ASP A 493 -30.25 -40.82 13.20
N ALA A 494 -30.65 -39.54 13.34
CA ALA A 494 -30.35 -38.53 12.34
C ALA A 494 -28.86 -38.13 12.36
N PHE A 495 -28.24 -38.14 13.55
CA PHE A 495 -26.81 -37.86 13.69
C PHE A 495 -25.93 -38.93 13.03
N MET A 496 -26.31 -40.20 13.09
CA MET A 496 -25.55 -41.32 12.51
C MET A 496 -25.76 -41.48 10.99
N GLN A 497 -26.56 -40.62 10.35
CA GLN A 497 -26.72 -40.64 8.90
C GLN A 497 -25.40 -40.36 8.18
N TRP A 498 -25.17 -41.05 7.07
CA TRP A 498 -23.99 -40.86 6.22
C TRP A 498 -23.79 -39.39 5.80
N GLN A 499 -24.87 -38.64 5.61
CA GLN A 499 -24.83 -37.21 5.28
C GLN A 499 -24.14 -36.38 6.37
N THR A 500 -24.40 -36.67 7.65
CA THR A 500 -23.75 -36.00 8.79
C THR A 500 -22.25 -36.29 8.81
N LEU A 501 -21.87 -37.56 8.61
CA LEU A 501 -20.46 -37.96 8.56
C LEU A 501 -19.74 -37.33 7.35
N ALA A 502 -20.39 -37.30 6.19
CA ALA A 502 -19.87 -36.68 4.97
C ALA A 502 -19.70 -35.16 5.14
N PHE A 503 -20.66 -34.49 5.79
CA PHE A 503 -20.58 -33.06 6.09
C PHE A 503 -19.44 -32.75 7.06
N ALA A 504 -19.30 -33.51 8.15
CA ALA A 504 -18.21 -33.33 9.11
C ALA A 504 -16.83 -33.60 8.48
N THR A 505 -16.72 -34.67 7.69
CA THR A 505 -15.49 -35.03 6.97
C THR A 505 -15.13 -33.99 5.91
N GLY A 506 -16.12 -33.47 5.19
CA GLY A 506 -15.93 -32.35 4.26
C GLY A 506 -15.43 -31.10 4.98
N GLY A 507 -16.01 -30.78 6.14
CA GLY A 507 -15.53 -29.73 7.03
C GLY A 507 -14.08 -29.92 7.44
N PHE A 508 -13.68 -31.14 7.83
CA PHE A 508 -12.28 -31.46 8.17
C PHE A 508 -11.34 -31.21 7.00
N VAL A 509 -11.63 -31.78 5.83
CA VAL A 509 -10.77 -31.66 4.64
C VAL A 509 -10.61 -30.19 4.26
N PHE A 510 -11.72 -29.45 4.23
CA PHE A 510 -11.71 -28.06 3.85
C PHE A 510 -10.98 -27.17 4.86
N GLY A 511 -11.23 -27.38 6.15
CA GLY A 511 -10.47 -26.77 7.24
C GLY A 511 -8.98 -27.10 7.12
N ALA A 512 -8.61 -28.33 6.79
CA ALA A 512 -7.20 -28.70 6.63
C ALA A 512 -6.52 -27.98 5.46
N VAL A 513 -7.18 -27.87 4.31
CA VAL A 513 -6.64 -27.13 3.15
C VAL A 513 -6.45 -25.64 3.49
N MET A 514 -7.43 -25.02 4.15
CA MET A 514 -7.35 -23.63 4.58
C MET A 514 -6.27 -23.43 5.65
N GLY A 515 -6.15 -24.37 6.59
CA GLY A 515 -5.13 -24.39 7.64
C GLY A 515 -3.73 -24.58 7.07
N TYR A 516 -3.59 -25.32 5.97
CA TYR A 516 -2.33 -25.43 5.25
C TYR A 516 -1.95 -24.09 4.58
N ALA A 517 -2.89 -23.44 3.91
CA ALA A 517 -2.60 -22.29 3.05
C ALA A 517 -2.44 -20.96 3.80
N ILE A 518 -3.25 -20.71 4.83
CA ILE A 518 -3.44 -19.36 5.39
C ILE A 518 -2.44 -19.02 6.51
N PRO A 519 -2.35 -19.76 7.62
CA PRO A 519 -1.66 -19.28 8.83
C PRO A 519 -0.19 -18.95 8.61
N GLU A 520 0.60 -19.85 8.01
CA GLU A 520 2.02 -19.59 7.74
C GLU A 520 2.23 -18.40 6.80
N SER A 521 1.31 -18.15 5.86
CA SER A 521 1.40 -16.98 4.98
C SER A 521 1.14 -15.64 5.70
N VAL A 522 0.53 -15.70 6.90
CA VAL A 522 0.23 -14.54 7.75
C VAL A 522 1.31 -14.30 8.81
N ARG A 523 2.05 -15.32 9.23
CA ARG A 523 3.17 -15.17 10.18
C ARG A 523 4.28 -14.30 9.58
N ASP A 524 4.99 -13.55 10.42
CA ASP A 524 6.14 -12.74 10.01
C ASP A 524 7.43 -13.55 10.15
N GLU A 525 8.02 -13.96 9.03
CA GLU A 525 9.28 -14.69 9.02
C GLU A 525 10.46 -13.86 9.58
N ARG A 526 10.34 -12.53 9.60
CA ARG A 526 11.42 -11.64 10.05
C ARG A 526 11.71 -11.72 11.54
N LEU A 527 10.69 -11.97 12.35
CA LEU A 527 10.87 -12.14 13.79
C LEU A 527 11.56 -13.48 14.13
N ARG A 528 11.61 -14.43 13.17
CA ARG A 528 12.18 -15.78 13.36
C ARG A 528 13.63 -15.88 12.95
N ARG A 529 14.08 -15.04 12.02
CA ARG A 529 15.49 -14.90 11.65
C ARG A 529 15.91 -13.48 12.01
N PRO A 530 16.38 -13.22 13.24
CA PRO A 530 17.17 -12.01 13.46
C PRO A 530 18.31 -12.09 12.44
N GLY A 531 18.23 -11.24 11.41
CA GLY A 531 19.35 -11.13 10.48
C GLY A 531 20.59 -10.75 11.29
N PRO A 532 21.80 -11.06 10.81
CA PRO A 532 23.04 -10.65 11.47
C PRO A 532 23.10 -9.13 11.74
N ALA A 533 22.29 -8.32 11.02
CA ALA A 533 22.14 -6.88 11.21
C ALA A 533 21.21 -6.45 12.38
N PHE A 534 20.58 -7.38 13.10
CA PHE A 534 19.90 -7.11 14.39
C PHE A 534 20.77 -7.49 15.60
N ALA A 535 22.04 -7.86 15.39
CA ALA A 535 23.05 -7.51 16.37
C ALA A 535 23.08 -5.98 16.40
N LEU A 536 22.35 -5.40 17.36
CA LEU A 536 22.68 -4.06 17.83
C LEU A 536 24.21 -4.01 17.96
N PRO A 537 24.90 -2.96 17.48
CA PRO A 537 26.24 -2.75 17.97
C PRO A 537 26.13 -2.83 19.49
N LEU A 538 26.93 -3.71 20.12
CA LEU A 538 27.21 -3.63 21.54
C LEU A 538 27.44 -2.14 21.79
N SER A 539 26.53 -1.51 22.54
CA SER A 539 26.63 -0.08 22.74
C SER A 539 27.98 0.17 23.39
N ASP A 540 28.75 1.09 22.84
CA ASP A 540 29.98 1.64 23.44
C ASP A 540 29.69 2.40 24.76
N PHE A 541 28.58 2.11 25.44
CA PHE A 541 28.18 2.67 26.73
C PHE A 541 28.51 1.77 27.94
N ASP A 542 29.20 0.64 27.74
CA ASP A 542 29.89 -0.09 28.81
C ASP A 542 31.38 0.31 28.91
N ALA A 543 31.67 1.60 28.74
CA ALA A 543 32.90 2.22 29.25
C ALA A 543 32.52 3.17 30.39
N GLY A 544 33.06 2.86 31.57
CA GLY A 544 32.63 3.43 32.83
C GLY A 544 32.76 4.95 32.95
N SER A 545 31.98 5.47 33.91
CA SER A 545 32.20 6.70 34.65
C SER A 545 32.43 7.98 33.83
N LEU A 546 31.34 8.74 33.61
CA LEU A 546 31.42 10.19 33.59
C LEU A 546 30.50 10.78 34.68
N PRO A 547 30.99 11.76 35.46
CA PRO A 547 30.31 12.30 36.65
C PRO A 547 29.10 13.18 36.28
N PRO A 548 28.22 13.50 37.26
CA PRO A 548 27.02 14.30 37.00
C PRO A 548 27.43 15.71 36.55
N ARG A 549 27.14 16.05 35.28
CA ARG A 549 27.39 17.39 34.76
C ARG A 549 26.25 18.32 35.17
N ALA A 550 26.67 19.43 35.76
CA ALA A 550 25.90 20.53 36.26
C ALA A 550 24.85 21.07 35.27
N SER A 551 23.75 21.54 35.85
CA SER A 551 22.68 22.32 35.24
C SER A 551 23.21 23.47 34.36
N LEU A 552 22.85 23.45 33.08
CA LEU A 552 22.94 24.60 32.19
C LEU A 552 21.85 25.63 32.54
N PRO A 553 22.16 26.94 32.55
CA PRO A 553 21.20 28.00 32.84
C PRO A 553 20.23 28.22 31.68
N ALA A 554 18.99 28.56 32.04
CA ALA A 554 17.90 28.85 31.12
C ALA A 554 18.27 29.91 30.07
N ALA A 555 18.01 29.58 28.81
CA ALA A 555 18.14 30.50 27.70
C ALA A 555 17.21 31.70 27.88
N ARG A 556 17.81 32.90 27.87
CA ARG A 556 17.10 34.18 27.81
C ARG A 556 16.29 34.27 26.53
N THR A 557 15.00 34.54 26.69
CA THR A 557 14.07 34.97 25.64
C THR A 557 14.58 36.27 24.99
N PRO A 558 14.66 36.37 23.65
CA PRO A 558 15.01 37.63 23.01
C PRO A 558 13.88 38.65 23.17
N ALA A 559 14.25 39.88 23.53
CA ALA A 559 13.36 41.00 23.74
C ALA A 559 12.57 41.34 22.47
N ARG A 560 11.27 41.54 22.67
CA ARG A 560 10.31 42.01 21.67
C ARG A 560 10.66 43.46 21.31
N ILE A 561 11.13 43.67 20.09
CA ILE A 561 11.31 45.01 19.51
C ILE A 561 9.90 45.57 19.20
N GLU A 562 9.49 46.61 19.92
CA GLU A 562 8.30 47.40 19.61
C GLU A 562 8.54 48.25 18.35
N PRO A 563 7.63 48.25 17.37
CA PRO A 563 7.71 49.16 16.24
C PRO A 563 7.30 50.58 16.67
N ALA A 564 8.22 51.52 16.45
CA ALA A 564 8.05 52.95 16.63
C ALA A 564 6.85 53.50 15.84
N GLY A 565 6.13 54.42 16.48
CA GLY A 565 4.90 55.02 16.01
C GLY A 565 4.99 55.70 14.64
N HIS A 566 3.93 55.54 13.86
CA HIS A 566 3.62 56.44 12.76
C HIS A 566 2.53 57.41 13.19
N HIS A 567 2.94 58.66 13.37
CA HIS A 567 2.08 59.83 13.29
C HIS A 567 1.32 59.83 11.97
N ARG A 568 -0.02 59.83 12.02
CA ARG A 568 -0.86 60.37 10.96
C ARG A 568 -1.48 61.67 11.46
N ALA A 569 -1.02 62.76 10.86
CA ALA A 569 -1.65 64.06 10.90
C ALA A 569 -2.95 64.06 10.07
N ALA A 570 -3.87 64.91 10.49
CA ALA A 570 -5.14 65.20 9.85
C ALA A 570 -4.99 65.99 8.53
N ALA A 571 -5.86 65.70 7.57
CA ALA A 571 -6.54 66.64 6.67
C ALA A 571 -7.69 65.89 5.99
#